data_AF-A0A9P9TL24-F1
#
_entry.id   AF-A0A9P9TL24-F1
#
_cell.length_a   1.000
_cell.length_b   1.000
_cell.length_c   1.000
_cell.angle_alpha   90.00
_cell.angle_beta   90.00
_cell.angle_gamma   90.00
#
_symmetry.space_group_name_H-M   'P 1'
#
loop_
_entity.id
_entity.type
_entity.pdbx_description
1 polymer ?
#
loop_
_entity_poly.entity_id
_entity_poly.type
_entity_poly.pdbx_seq_one_letter_code
_entity_poly.pdbx_strand_id
1 'polypeptide(L)'
;SSRLLGRDQLTNNVTQSQIVSYLQRILQCQDPTAGATIVIGMQSGKGTANVLVSMRGALLSSWRTAYIHMIVLGSSINPAVDPKTTLDSSEEWAPEMGSYMNKGNPYNVNFKKAYYDDSCNRLFEIKKKYDPTNSLFVLTGVGSNAWDYNLNTGKLCQMA
;
A
#
# COMPACT_ATOMS: atom_id res chain seq x y z
N SER A 1 -4.27 4.43 5.17
CA SER A 1 -3.13 3.74 4.53
C SER A 1 -2.68 2.57 5.39
N SER A 2 -1.89 1.62 4.89
CA SER A 2 -1.32 0.54 5.70
C SER A 2 0.13 0.24 5.37
N ARG A 3 0.83 -0.43 6.27
CA ARG A 3 2.25 -0.78 6.17
C ARG A 3 2.52 -2.15 6.77
N LEU A 4 3.37 -2.93 6.11
CA LEU A 4 3.95 -4.15 6.69
C LEU A 4 5.26 -3.77 7.40
N LEU A 5 5.47 -4.29 8.61
CA LEU A 5 6.66 -4.00 9.41
C LEU A 5 7.26 -5.30 9.94
N GLY A 6 8.56 -5.49 9.65
CA GLY A 6 9.36 -6.61 10.12
C GLY A 6 10.21 -6.24 11.32
N ARG A 7 11.07 -7.17 11.74
CA ARG A 7 12.00 -6.96 12.88
C ARG A 7 12.94 -5.78 12.62
N ASP A 8 13.45 -5.65 11.40
CA ASP A 8 14.42 -4.60 11.09
C ASP A 8 13.80 -3.19 11.19
N GLN A 9 12.55 -3.05 10.77
CA GLN A 9 11.78 -1.81 10.78
C GLN A 9 11.20 -1.45 12.15
N LEU A 10 11.31 -2.36 13.13
CA LEU A 10 10.78 -2.20 14.48
C LEU A 10 11.88 -2.16 15.56
N THR A 11 13.02 -2.81 15.32
CA THR A 11 14.08 -2.95 16.34
C THR A 11 15.50 -2.78 15.80
N ASN A 12 15.87 -3.42 14.69
CA ASN A 12 17.31 -3.53 14.34
C ASN A 12 17.85 -2.28 13.63
N ASN A 13 17.05 -1.68 12.73
CA ASN A 13 17.47 -0.59 11.85
C ASN A 13 16.74 0.73 12.17
N VAL A 14 16.09 0.81 13.33
CA VAL A 14 15.32 1.98 13.74
C VAL A 14 15.51 2.26 15.22
N THR A 15 15.64 3.53 15.59
CA THR A 15 15.68 3.96 16.98
C THR A 15 14.27 4.24 17.51
N GLN A 16 14.12 4.26 18.84
CA GLN A 16 12.86 4.66 19.46
C GLN A 16 12.45 6.09 19.05
N SER A 17 13.39 7.03 18.96
CA SER A 17 13.10 8.41 18.54
C SER A 17 12.59 8.47 17.10
N GLN A 18 13.14 7.64 16.20
CA GLN A 18 12.64 7.51 14.83
C GLN A 18 11.22 6.92 14.80
N ILE A 19 10.94 5.87 15.56
CA ILE A 19 9.58 5.30 15.68
C ILE A 19 8.58 6.35 16.17
N VAL A 20 8.91 7.07 17.25
CA VAL A 20 8.06 8.16 17.77
C VAL A 20 7.81 9.22 16.71
N SER A 21 8.86 9.60 15.97
CA SER A 21 8.77 10.57 14.89
C SER A 21 7.86 10.10 13.75
N TYR A 22 7.94 8.84 13.34
CA TYR A 22 7.02 8.26 12.36
C TYR A 22 5.59 8.24 12.87
N LEU A 23 5.35 7.80 14.11
CA LEU A 23 4.03 7.78 14.72
C LEU A 23 3.41 9.18 14.79
N GLN A 24 4.19 10.18 15.20
CA GLN A 24 3.73 11.58 15.24
C GLN A 24 3.33 12.12 13.87
N ARG A 25 4.05 11.76 12.81
CA ARG A 25 3.71 12.16 11.44
C ARG A 25 2.46 11.46 10.92
N ILE A 26 2.36 10.14 11.09
CA ILE A 26 1.22 9.38 10.54
C ILE A 26 -0.08 9.57 11.33
N LEU A 27 0.00 9.98 12.60
CA LEU A 27 -1.17 10.24 13.45
C LEU A 27 -1.67 11.69 13.37
N GLN A 28 -1.14 12.50 12.46
CA GLN A 28 -1.71 13.82 12.21
C GLN A 28 -3.11 13.68 11.60
N CYS A 29 -4.08 14.38 12.17
CA CYS A 29 -5.46 14.43 11.70
C CYS A 29 -5.84 15.86 11.35
N GLN A 30 -6.78 16.01 10.42
CA GLN A 30 -7.34 17.31 10.04
C GLN A 30 -8.05 17.99 11.21
N ASP A 31 -8.77 17.20 12.01
CA ASP A 31 -9.39 17.67 13.24
C ASP A 31 -8.46 17.31 14.42
N PRO A 32 -7.82 18.32 15.05
CA PRO A 32 -6.91 18.07 16.16
C PRO A 32 -7.62 17.53 17.42
N THR A 33 -8.95 17.61 17.47
CA THR A 33 -9.76 17.14 18.61
C THR A 33 -10.26 15.70 18.42
N ALA A 34 -10.41 15.23 17.18
CA ALA A 34 -10.84 13.87 16.86
C ALA A 34 -9.70 12.85 16.83
N GLY A 35 -8.47 13.30 16.55
CA GLY A 35 -7.29 12.44 16.45
C GLY A 35 -7.32 11.49 15.24
N ALA A 36 -6.25 10.70 15.06
CA ALA A 36 -6.17 9.64 14.07
C ALA A 36 -6.26 8.27 14.75
N THR A 37 -6.75 7.25 14.04
CA THR A 37 -6.83 5.88 14.58
C THR A 37 -5.78 5.00 13.93
N ILE A 38 -5.04 4.26 14.76
CA ILE A 38 -4.13 3.21 14.31
C ILE A 38 -4.65 1.85 14.73
N VAL A 39 -4.64 0.91 13.80
CA VAL A 39 -4.91 -0.50 14.05
C VAL A 39 -3.62 -1.25 13.82
N ILE A 40 -3.06 -1.79 14.90
CA ILE A 40 -1.89 -2.65 14.84
C ILE A 40 -2.39 -4.08 14.96
N GLY A 41 -2.12 -4.91 13.96
CA GLY A 41 -2.43 -6.32 14.09
C GLY A 41 -1.27 -7.22 13.69
N MET A 42 -1.18 -8.33 14.42
CA MET A 42 -0.15 -9.34 14.30
C MET A 42 -0.66 -10.48 13.42
N GLN A 43 -0.82 -10.20 12.13
CA GLN A 43 -1.38 -11.16 11.16
C GLN A 43 -0.30 -12.01 10.47
N SER A 44 0.98 -11.76 10.75
CA SER A 44 2.11 -12.43 10.11
C SER A 44 3.02 -13.10 11.15
N GLY A 45 4.19 -13.60 10.71
CA GLY A 45 5.18 -14.26 11.55
C GLY A 45 5.62 -15.60 10.96
N LYS A 46 6.09 -16.51 11.83
CA LYS A 46 6.74 -17.76 11.40
C LYS A 46 5.88 -18.62 10.46
N GLY A 47 4.57 -18.69 10.69
CA GLY A 47 3.65 -19.45 9.82
C GLY A 47 3.68 -18.92 8.39
N THR A 48 3.42 -17.61 8.22
CA THR A 48 3.46 -16.92 6.93
C THR A 48 4.86 -16.94 6.30
N ALA A 49 5.91 -16.82 7.11
CA ALA A 49 7.30 -16.85 6.65
C ALA A 49 7.70 -18.21 6.06
N ASN A 50 7.25 -19.30 6.68
CA ASN A 50 7.70 -20.66 6.38
C ASN A 50 6.79 -21.42 5.40
N VAL A 51 5.83 -20.74 4.76
CA VAL A 51 5.02 -21.35 3.67
C VAL A 51 5.95 -21.85 2.57
N LEU A 52 5.74 -23.09 2.13
CA LEU A 52 6.49 -23.73 1.03
C LEU A 52 6.39 -22.89 -0.24
N VAL A 53 7.49 -22.78 -0.98
CA VAL A 53 7.58 -21.94 -2.19
C VAL A 53 6.44 -22.21 -3.18
N SER A 54 6.09 -23.48 -3.39
CA SER A 54 4.99 -23.91 -4.27
C SER A 54 3.59 -23.43 -3.85
N MET A 55 3.41 -23.02 -2.58
CA MET A 55 2.14 -22.56 -2.01
C MET A 55 2.08 -21.04 -1.82
N ARG A 56 3.14 -20.30 -2.17
CA ARG A 56 3.23 -18.85 -1.89
C ARG A 56 2.35 -18.00 -2.82
N GLY A 57 2.09 -18.48 -4.04
CA GLY A 57 1.41 -17.69 -5.07
C GLY A 57 2.12 -16.37 -5.36
N ALA A 58 1.34 -15.34 -5.71
CA ALA A 58 1.82 -13.98 -5.97
C ALA A 58 1.75 -13.06 -4.74
N LEU A 59 1.76 -13.63 -3.53
CA LEU A 59 1.72 -12.85 -2.30
C LEU A 59 2.99 -12.00 -2.17
N LEU A 60 2.85 -10.72 -1.85
CA LEU A 60 3.96 -9.78 -1.63
C LEU A 60 5.03 -10.40 -0.71
N SER A 61 6.29 -10.36 -1.13
CA SER A 61 7.41 -11.06 -0.49
C SER A 61 7.66 -10.57 0.94
N SER A 62 7.35 -9.31 1.24
CA SER A 62 7.42 -8.71 2.58
C SER A 62 6.58 -9.42 3.65
N TRP A 63 5.54 -10.17 3.26
CA TRP A 63 4.81 -11.03 4.20
C TRP A 63 5.69 -12.13 4.82
N ARG A 64 6.85 -12.44 4.23
CA ARG A 64 7.79 -13.43 4.77
C ARG A 64 8.61 -12.89 5.94
N THR A 65 8.75 -11.57 6.07
CA THR A 65 9.57 -10.93 7.11
C THR A 65 8.74 -10.06 8.05
N ALA A 66 7.54 -9.65 7.64
CA ALA A 66 6.62 -8.86 8.44
C ALA A 66 6.11 -9.62 9.67
N TYR A 67 5.91 -8.89 10.75
CA TYR A 67 5.18 -9.32 11.96
C TYR A 67 3.92 -8.48 12.14
N ILE A 68 4.03 -7.18 11.94
CA ILE A 68 2.95 -6.22 12.11
C ILE A 68 2.40 -5.83 10.74
N HIS A 69 1.08 -5.84 10.63
CA HIS A 69 0.35 -5.10 9.63
C HIS A 69 -0.33 -3.93 10.34
N MET A 70 0.18 -2.73 10.07
CA MET A 70 -0.27 -1.48 10.68
C MET A 70 -1.18 -0.75 9.70
N ILE A 71 -2.34 -0.31 10.17
CA ILE A 71 -3.30 0.46 9.40
C ILE A 71 -3.51 1.79 10.09
N VAL A 72 -3.39 2.88 9.34
CA VAL A 72 -3.68 4.22 9.79
C VAL A 72 -4.95 4.70 9.10
N LEU A 73 -5.93 5.07 9.91
CA LEU A 73 -7.22 5.61 9.50
C LEU A 73 -7.27 7.09 9.88
N GLY A 74 -7.66 7.91 8.92
CA GLY A 74 -7.55 9.36 8.98
C GLY A 74 -6.56 9.87 7.95
N SER A 75 -6.84 11.07 7.44
CA SER A 75 -5.95 11.85 6.57
C SER A 75 -6.40 13.29 6.63
N SER A 76 -5.48 14.22 6.42
CA SER A 76 -5.83 15.60 6.15
C SER A 76 -6.10 15.77 4.68
N ILE A 77 -7.25 16.36 4.31
CA ILE A 77 -7.61 16.66 2.92
C ILE A 77 -7.65 18.17 2.76
N ASN A 78 -6.88 18.70 1.80
CA ASN A 78 -6.97 20.09 1.41
C ASN A 78 -8.05 20.20 0.31
N PRO A 79 -9.20 20.84 0.57
CA PRO A 79 -10.30 20.91 -0.39
C PRO A 79 -9.99 21.81 -1.59
N ALA A 80 -8.91 22.61 -1.55
CA ALA A 80 -8.53 23.52 -2.63
C ALA A 80 -7.70 22.84 -3.73
N VAL A 81 -7.28 21.59 -3.54
CA VAL A 81 -6.48 20.83 -4.52
C VAL A 81 -7.17 19.52 -4.88
N ASP A 82 -6.70 18.88 -5.95
CA ASP A 82 -7.22 17.58 -6.35
C ASP A 82 -7.08 16.57 -5.18
N PRO A 83 -8.17 15.88 -4.77
CA PRO A 83 -8.12 14.95 -3.65
C PRO A 83 -7.11 13.82 -3.86
N LYS A 84 -6.87 13.39 -5.11
CA LYS A 84 -5.85 12.39 -5.46
C LYS A 84 -4.45 12.87 -5.11
N THR A 85 -4.16 14.16 -5.29
CA THR A 85 -2.87 14.77 -4.93
C THR A 85 -2.70 14.84 -3.42
N THR A 86 -3.75 15.19 -2.68
CA THR A 86 -3.64 15.22 -1.21
C THR A 86 -3.55 13.83 -0.60
N LEU A 87 -4.22 12.86 -1.21
CA LEU A 87 -4.22 11.47 -0.77
C LEU A 87 -3.01 10.70 -1.28
N ASP A 88 -2.14 11.29 -2.10
CA ASP A 88 -0.86 10.66 -2.42
C ASP A 88 0.01 10.64 -1.15
N SER A 89 0.36 9.45 -0.70
CA SER A 89 1.07 9.25 0.55
C SER A 89 2.50 8.81 0.29
N SER A 90 3.47 9.64 0.67
CA SER A 90 4.86 9.23 0.75
C SER A 90 5.03 8.15 1.82
N GLU A 91 5.64 7.04 1.44
CA GLU A 91 5.82 5.86 2.29
C GLU A 91 7.11 5.96 3.12
N GLU A 92 7.17 6.88 4.09
CA GLU A 92 8.45 7.16 4.78
C GLU A 92 8.92 6.06 5.74
N TRP A 93 8.01 5.40 6.46
CA TRP A 93 8.36 4.30 7.35
C TRP A 93 8.27 2.99 6.59
N ALA A 94 9.42 2.34 6.42
CA ALA A 94 9.56 1.04 5.75
C ALA A 94 9.09 1.03 4.27
N PRO A 95 9.57 1.95 3.41
CA PRO A 95 9.22 1.99 1.98
C PRO A 95 9.50 0.67 1.24
N GLU A 96 10.45 -0.12 1.71
CA GLU A 96 10.83 -1.41 1.15
C GLU A 96 9.86 -2.54 1.49
N MET A 97 9.09 -2.42 2.57
CA MET A 97 8.20 -3.50 3.02
C MET A 97 6.85 -3.50 2.31
N GLY A 98 6.47 -2.39 1.68
CA GLY A 98 5.17 -2.27 1.02
C GLY A 98 3.97 -2.39 1.98
N SER A 99 2.83 -2.78 1.44
CA SER A 99 1.52 -2.61 2.07
C SER A 99 0.53 -3.67 1.59
N TYR A 100 -0.53 -3.90 2.37
CA TYR A 100 -1.56 -4.86 2.01
C TYR A 100 -2.62 -4.19 1.14
N MET A 101 -2.66 -4.53 -0.15
CA MET A 101 -3.53 -3.86 -1.13
C MET A 101 -5.00 -3.72 -0.71
N ASN A 102 -5.57 -4.73 -0.03
CA ASN A 102 -6.98 -4.70 0.39
C ASN A 102 -7.27 -3.73 1.55
N LYS A 103 -6.22 -3.21 2.20
CA LYS A 103 -6.29 -2.14 3.22
C LYS A 103 -5.27 -1.04 2.92
N GLY A 104 -4.87 -0.93 1.66
CA GLY A 104 -3.89 0.04 1.18
C GLY A 104 -4.54 1.39 0.87
N ASN A 105 -3.70 2.36 0.52
CA ASN A 105 -4.18 3.62 -0.04
C ASN A 105 -4.44 3.46 -1.55
N PRO A 106 -5.69 3.57 -2.04
CA PRO A 106 -6.00 3.40 -3.46
C PRO A 106 -5.43 4.52 -4.34
N TYR A 107 -4.85 5.57 -3.78
CA TYR A 107 -4.24 6.68 -4.53
C TYR A 107 -2.71 6.68 -4.45
N ASN A 108 -2.10 5.62 -3.91
CA ASN A 108 -0.65 5.48 -3.85
C ASN A 108 -0.04 5.41 -5.25
N VAL A 109 0.76 6.41 -5.64
CA VAL A 109 1.41 6.43 -6.96
C VAL A 109 2.43 5.30 -7.13
N ASN A 110 2.98 4.81 -6.03
CA ASN A 110 3.95 3.70 -5.99
C ASN A 110 3.28 2.33 -5.78
N PHE A 111 1.96 2.22 -5.99
CA PHE A 111 1.18 1.00 -5.72
C PHE A 111 1.77 -0.28 -6.34
N LYS A 112 2.38 -0.20 -7.53
CA LYS A 112 2.97 -1.37 -8.19
C LYS A 112 4.03 -2.04 -7.32
N LYS A 113 4.93 -1.22 -6.76
CA LYS A 113 5.94 -1.64 -5.81
C LYS A 113 5.30 -1.99 -4.47
N ALA A 114 4.46 -1.10 -3.92
CA ALA A 114 3.90 -1.29 -2.59
C ALA A 114 3.03 -2.55 -2.45
N TYR A 115 2.33 -2.98 -3.50
CA TYR A 115 1.34 -4.06 -3.45
C TYR A 115 1.75 -5.36 -4.14
N TYR A 116 2.61 -5.30 -5.16
CA TYR A 116 2.94 -6.47 -5.98
C TYR A 116 4.43 -6.77 -6.10
N ASP A 117 5.28 -5.74 -5.99
CA ASP A 117 6.75 -5.79 -6.05
C ASP A 117 7.29 -6.86 -7.04
N ASP A 118 8.02 -7.86 -6.53
CA ASP A 118 8.61 -8.97 -7.29
C ASP A 118 7.63 -9.68 -8.24
N SER A 119 6.34 -9.76 -7.87
CA SER A 119 5.33 -10.46 -8.67
C SER A 119 4.70 -9.60 -9.77
N CYS A 120 4.98 -8.29 -9.80
CA CYS A 120 4.29 -7.33 -10.66
C CYS A 120 4.39 -7.70 -12.16
N ASN A 121 5.60 -8.03 -12.64
CA ASN A 121 5.81 -8.35 -14.06
C ASN A 121 5.04 -9.60 -14.49
N ARG A 122 5.11 -10.68 -13.70
CA ARG A 122 4.42 -11.92 -14.02
C ARG A 122 2.90 -11.76 -13.96
N LEU A 123 2.40 -11.02 -12.97
CA LEU A 123 0.97 -10.70 -12.87
C LEU A 123 0.50 -9.89 -14.10
N PHE A 124 1.31 -8.95 -14.59
CA PHE A 124 1.00 -8.19 -15.80
C PHE A 124 0.94 -9.06 -17.06
N GLU A 125 1.86 -10.01 -17.23
CA GLU A 125 1.80 -10.98 -18.33
C GLU A 125 0.51 -11.82 -18.28
N ILE A 126 0.14 -12.30 -17.09
CA ILE A 126 -1.10 -13.07 -16.87
C ILE A 126 -2.31 -12.20 -17.23
N LYS A 127 -2.34 -10.95 -16.74
CA LYS A 127 -3.39 -9.98 -17.07
C LYS A 127 -3.52 -9.79 -18.58
N LYS A 128 -2.42 -9.56 -19.30
CA LYS A 128 -2.42 -9.39 -20.75
C LYS A 128 -2.89 -10.64 -21.50
N LYS A 129 -2.56 -11.83 -21.00
CA LYS A 129 -2.98 -13.10 -21.59
C LYS A 129 -4.50 -13.30 -21.50
N TYR A 130 -5.11 -12.96 -20.36
CA TYR A 130 -6.52 -13.27 -20.09
C TYR A 130 -7.47 -12.07 -20.25
N ASP A 131 -6.95 -10.85 -20.26
CA ASP A 131 -7.69 -9.61 -20.51
C ASP A 131 -6.85 -8.66 -21.39
N PRO A 132 -6.66 -9.02 -22.68
CA PRO A 132 -5.80 -8.26 -23.60
C PRO A 132 -6.33 -6.87 -23.92
N THR A 133 -7.63 -6.63 -23.75
CA THR A 133 -8.29 -5.33 -23.98
C THR A 133 -8.33 -4.46 -22.73
N ASN A 134 -7.75 -4.92 -21.61
CA ASN A 134 -7.79 -4.27 -20.30
C ASN A 134 -9.22 -3.91 -19.84
N SER A 135 -10.20 -4.74 -20.18
CA SER A 135 -11.62 -4.48 -19.89
C SER A 135 -11.95 -4.59 -18.40
N LEU A 136 -11.18 -5.35 -17.62
CA LEU A 136 -11.34 -5.44 -16.17
C LEU A 136 -10.45 -4.38 -15.48
N PHE A 137 -11.06 -3.31 -15.00
CA PHE A 137 -10.37 -2.23 -14.30
C PHE A 137 -10.63 -2.27 -12.78
N VAL A 138 -9.56 -2.11 -12.01
CA VAL A 138 -9.60 -1.83 -10.57
C VAL A 138 -8.54 -0.77 -10.30
N LEU A 139 -8.88 0.27 -9.53
CA LEU A 139 -7.92 1.30 -9.14
C LEU A 139 -6.77 0.64 -8.35
N THR A 140 -5.52 0.91 -8.74
CA THR A 140 -4.30 0.23 -8.23
C THR A 140 -4.23 -1.28 -8.48
N GLY A 141 -5.09 -1.80 -9.36
CA GLY A 141 -5.04 -3.17 -9.86
C GLY A 141 -3.86 -3.42 -10.80
N VAL A 142 -3.50 -4.69 -10.99
CA VAL A 142 -2.53 -5.09 -12.02
C VAL A 142 -3.03 -4.65 -13.40
N GLY A 143 -2.21 -3.87 -14.12
CA GLY A 143 -2.56 -3.33 -15.44
C GLY A 143 -3.45 -2.08 -15.41
N SER A 144 -3.79 -1.54 -14.23
CA SER A 144 -4.65 -0.35 -14.12
C SER A 144 -4.06 0.90 -14.79
N ASN A 145 -2.75 0.93 -15.03
CA ASN A 145 -2.05 2.00 -15.75
C ASN A 145 -2.32 2.04 -17.25
N ALA A 146 -3.12 1.12 -17.80
CA ALA A 146 -3.68 1.25 -19.13
C ALA A 146 -4.85 2.27 -19.18
N TRP A 147 -5.28 2.76 -18.01
CA TRP A 147 -6.39 3.68 -17.87
C TRP A 147 -6.00 4.87 -17.00
N ASP A 148 -6.47 6.05 -17.39
CA ASP A 148 -6.50 7.24 -16.54
C ASP A 148 -7.88 7.36 -15.89
N TYR A 149 -7.92 7.27 -14.56
CA TYR A 149 -9.12 7.47 -13.76
C TYR A 149 -9.12 8.86 -13.13
N ASN A 150 -10.15 9.64 -13.46
CA ASN A 150 -10.35 10.96 -12.92
C ASN A 150 -11.36 10.92 -11.76
N LEU A 151 -10.88 11.19 -10.56
CA LEU A 151 -11.69 11.10 -9.34
C LEU A 151 -12.82 12.13 -9.29
N ASN A 152 -12.61 13.34 -9.82
CA ASN A 152 -13.60 14.42 -9.75
C ASN A 152 -14.78 14.20 -10.72
N THR A 153 -14.49 13.70 -11.92
CA THR A 153 -15.49 13.49 -12.98
C THR A 153 -16.03 12.07 -13.03
N GLY A 154 -15.33 11.12 -12.41
CA GLY A 154 -15.62 9.69 -12.49
C GLY A 154 -15.27 9.04 -13.84
N LYS A 155 -14.68 9.78 -14.79
CA LYS A 155 -14.33 9.25 -16.11
C LYS A 155 -13.15 8.27 -16.03
N LEU A 156 -13.22 7.23 -16.85
CA LEU A 156 -12.16 6.27 -17.09
C LEU A 156 -11.78 6.33 -18.57
N CYS A 157 -10.58 6.82 -18.87
CA CYS A 157 -10.10 7.01 -20.23
C CYS A 157 -8.94 6.05 -20.50
N GLN A 158 -8.96 5.36 -21.65
CA GLN A 158 -7.85 4.50 -22.01
C GLN A 158 -6.63 5.35 -22.34
N MET A 159 -5.47 4.99 -21.78
CA MET A 159 -4.20 5.64 -22.11
C MET A 159 -3.74 5.13 -23.48
N ALA A 160 -3.46 6.06 -24.39
CA ALA A 160 -2.97 5.79 -25.73
C ALA A 160 -1.55 5.21 -25.74
#